data_AF-A0A402DR00-F1
#
_entry.id   AF-A0A402DR00-F1
#
_cell.length_a   1.000
_cell.length_b   1.000
_cell.length_c   1.000
_cell.angle_alpha   90.00
_cell.angle_beta   90.00
_cell.angle_gamma   90.00
#
_symmetry.space_group_name_H-M   'P 1'
#
loop_
_entity.id
_entity.type
_entity.pdbx_description
1 polymer ?
#
loop_
_entity_poly.entity_id
_entity_poly.type
_entity_poly.pdbx_seq_one_letter_code
_entity_poly.pdbx_strand_id
1 'polypeptide(L)'
;MPKVTEEYRAARRDEIADAALRAFRRTGFQATSMADIIAESGLSAGAIYGHYPSKSALVVGVASRIVGARIDDIRDLTDASPMTPPPAVVRVLVAAIRREVGDPAVLLQLWGEAVTDPEIADLAIGTVGRLKTALSRYTSLWHQRTHGLTPQEADALGAEQVPLLLSAVQGYVIQSTVDAAFDGEAYLAAVERYLPR
;
A
#
# COMPACT_ATOMS: atom_id res chain seq x y z
N MET A 1 -19.30 -5.99 -32.47
CA MET A 1 -18.63 -5.08 -31.50
C MET A 1 -17.26 -5.64 -31.21
N PRO A 2 -16.16 -4.85 -31.25
CA PRO A 2 -14.87 -5.37 -30.83
C PRO A 2 -14.95 -5.70 -29.34
N LYS A 3 -14.49 -6.91 -28.95
CA LYS A 3 -14.38 -7.28 -27.53
C LYS A 3 -13.39 -6.30 -26.90
N VAL A 4 -13.86 -5.56 -25.90
CA VAL A 4 -12.97 -4.82 -25.00
C VAL A 4 -11.94 -5.80 -24.45
N THR A 5 -10.66 -5.54 -24.69
CA THR A 5 -9.58 -6.40 -24.18
C THR A 5 -9.44 -6.23 -22.67
N GLU A 6 -8.88 -7.23 -21.99
CA GLU A 6 -8.61 -7.10 -20.55
C GLU A 6 -7.62 -5.97 -20.26
N GLU A 7 -6.66 -5.74 -21.16
CA GLU A 7 -5.72 -4.62 -21.11
C GLU A 7 -6.43 -3.26 -21.13
N TYR A 8 -7.42 -3.08 -22.03
CA TYR A 8 -8.22 -1.84 -22.04
C TYR A 8 -9.00 -1.67 -20.74
N ARG A 9 -9.54 -2.77 -20.19
CA ARG A 9 -10.30 -2.75 -18.94
C ARG A 9 -9.42 -2.40 -17.75
N ALA A 10 -8.20 -2.93 -17.71
CA ALA A 10 -7.20 -2.62 -16.69
C ALA A 10 -6.77 -1.15 -16.77
N ALA A 11 -6.38 -0.67 -17.96
CA ALA A 11 -6.01 0.72 -18.16
C ALA A 11 -7.12 1.69 -17.74
N ARG A 12 -8.39 1.34 -17.99
CA ARG A 12 -9.53 2.15 -17.56
C ARG A 12 -9.70 2.16 -16.04
N ARG A 13 -9.48 1.02 -15.37
CA ARG A 13 -9.49 0.95 -13.90
C ARG A 13 -8.39 1.82 -13.29
N ASP A 14 -7.21 1.84 -13.92
CA ASP A 14 -6.10 2.67 -13.45
C ASP A 14 -6.39 4.16 -13.57
N GLU A 15 -6.97 4.61 -14.69
CA GLU A 15 -7.38 6.00 -14.87
C GLU A 15 -8.43 6.44 -13.84
N ILE A 16 -9.42 5.56 -13.56
CA ILE A 16 -10.44 5.82 -12.53
C ILE A 16 -9.80 5.87 -11.14
N ALA A 17 -8.86 4.97 -10.84
CA ALA A 17 -8.14 4.95 -9.58
C ALA A 17 -7.33 6.23 -9.35
N ASP A 18 -6.63 6.71 -10.39
CA ASP A 18 -5.87 7.95 -10.33
C ASP A 18 -6.78 9.17 -10.12
N ALA A 19 -7.93 9.23 -10.80
CA ALA A 19 -8.91 10.28 -10.59
C ALA A 19 -9.45 10.28 -9.15
N ALA A 20 -9.76 9.11 -8.60
CA ALA A 20 -10.22 9.01 -7.22
C ALA A 20 -9.16 9.44 -6.22
N LEU A 21 -7.89 9.05 -6.42
CA LEU A 21 -6.78 9.48 -5.54
C LEU A 21 -6.58 11.00 -5.59
N ARG A 22 -6.69 11.64 -6.76
CA ARG A 22 -6.67 13.11 -6.87
C ARG A 22 -7.83 13.75 -6.13
N ALA A 23 -9.04 13.22 -6.27
CA ALA A 23 -10.21 13.72 -5.55
C ALA A 23 -10.06 13.56 -4.03
N PHE A 24 -9.64 12.39 -3.55
CA PHE A 24 -9.42 12.12 -2.12
C PHE A 24 -8.36 13.04 -1.51
N ARG A 25 -7.28 13.36 -2.25
CA ARG A 25 -6.26 14.33 -1.80
C ARG A 25 -6.80 15.75 -1.68
N ARG A 26 -7.74 16.16 -2.54
CA ARG A 26 -8.27 17.53 -2.58
C ARG A 26 -9.31 17.78 -1.48
N THR A 27 -10.22 16.83 -1.28
CA THR A 27 -11.40 17.01 -0.43
C THR A 27 -11.43 16.09 0.79
N GLY A 28 -10.48 15.16 0.90
CA GLY A 28 -10.52 14.10 1.89
C GLY A 28 -11.43 12.96 1.45
N PHE A 29 -11.21 11.78 2.02
CA PHE A 29 -11.95 10.57 1.72
C PHE A 29 -13.45 10.77 1.93
N GLN A 30 -13.86 11.20 3.13
CA GLN A 30 -15.27 11.29 3.51
C GLN A 30 -16.07 12.26 2.64
N ALA A 31 -15.54 13.47 2.42
CA ALA A 31 -16.26 14.50 1.66
C ALA A 31 -16.28 14.26 0.14
N THR A 32 -15.47 13.33 -0.39
CA THR A 32 -15.45 13.02 -1.83
C THR A 32 -16.63 12.14 -2.22
N SER A 33 -17.47 12.60 -3.15
CA SER A 33 -18.59 11.83 -3.70
C SER A 33 -18.22 11.10 -5.01
N MET A 34 -19.08 10.18 -5.47
CA MET A 34 -18.95 9.61 -6.81
C MET A 34 -19.04 10.68 -7.90
N ALA A 35 -19.84 11.73 -7.70
CA ALA A 35 -19.96 12.83 -8.66
C ALA A 35 -18.64 13.62 -8.78
N ASP A 36 -17.95 13.84 -7.65
CA ASP A 36 -16.62 14.48 -7.65
C ASP A 36 -15.61 13.64 -8.43
N ILE A 37 -15.61 12.32 -8.25
CA ILE A 37 -14.71 11.41 -8.97
C ILE A 37 -15.03 11.39 -10.47
N ILE A 38 -16.31 11.39 -10.83
CA ILE A 38 -16.75 11.49 -12.23
C ILE A 38 -16.24 12.79 -12.86
N ALA A 39 -16.43 13.92 -12.18
CA ALA A 39 -15.93 15.21 -12.64
C ALA A 39 -14.40 15.26 -12.76
N GLU A 40 -13.68 14.70 -11.78
CA GLU A 40 -12.21 14.62 -11.75
C GLU A 40 -11.62 13.69 -12.82
N SER A 41 -12.38 12.67 -13.23
CA SER A 41 -11.95 11.68 -14.23
C SER A 41 -12.12 12.15 -15.68
N GLY A 42 -13.08 13.06 -15.94
CA GLY A 42 -13.51 13.39 -17.30
C GLY A 42 -14.27 12.25 -18.01
N LEU A 43 -14.55 11.14 -17.33
CA LEU A 43 -15.29 9.99 -17.86
C LEU A 43 -16.80 10.15 -17.63
N SER A 44 -17.58 9.41 -18.40
CA SER A 44 -19.02 9.36 -18.17
C SER A 44 -19.36 8.60 -16.88
N ALA A 45 -20.46 8.97 -16.24
CA ALA A 45 -20.97 8.23 -15.08
C ALA A 45 -21.14 6.73 -15.39
N GLY A 46 -21.70 6.40 -16.57
CA GLY A 46 -21.88 5.01 -17.00
C GLY A 46 -20.56 4.25 -17.16
N ALA A 47 -19.48 4.91 -17.57
CA ALA A 47 -18.15 4.29 -17.62
C ALA A 47 -17.67 3.95 -16.21
N ILE A 48 -17.73 4.90 -15.27
CA ILE A 48 -17.27 4.65 -13.90
C ILE A 48 -18.13 3.60 -13.20
N TYR A 49 -19.46 3.74 -13.23
CA TYR A 49 -20.37 2.77 -12.59
C TYR A 49 -20.28 1.37 -13.22
N GLY A 50 -19.88 1.27 -14.50
CA GLY A 50 -19.62 -0.01 -15.16
C GLY A 50 -18.38 -0.75 -14.61
N HIS A 51 -17.43 -0.04 -14.00
CA HIS A 51 -16.27 -0.62 -13.33
C HIS A 51 -16.43 -0.72 -11.81
N TYR A 52 -17.03 0.31 -11.20
CA TYR A 52 -17.17 0.45 -9.75
C TYR A 52 -18.59 0.91 -9.39
N PRO A 53 -19.46 0.01 -8.91
CA PRO A 53 -20.86 0.33 -8.65
C PRO A 53 -21.06 1.28 -7.46
N SER A 54 -20.07 1.41 -6.58
CA SER A 54 -20.10 2.25 -5.38
C SER A 54 -18.74 2.90 -5.10
N LYS A 55 -18.73 3.91 -4.24
CA LYS A 55 -17.49 4.51 -3.72
C LYS A 55 -16.65 3.48 -2.96
N SER A 56 -17.26 2.63 -2.14
CA SER A 56 -16.57 1.55 -1.42
C SER A 56 -15.91 0.56 -2.38
N ALA A 57 -16.61 0.11 -3.44
CA ALA A 57 -16.04 -0.76 -4.45
C ALA A 57 -14.87 -0.10 -5.23
N LEU A 58 -14.97 1.19 -5.49
CA LEU A 58 -13.86 1.95 -6.08
C LEU A 58 -12.64 1.95 -5.15
N VAL A 59 -12.84 2.23 -3.88
CA VAL A 59 -11.80 2.29 -2.85
C VAL A 59 -11.10 0.93 -2.69
N VAL A 60 -11.87 -0.15 -2.73
CA VAL A 60 -11.37 -1.54 -2.81
C VAL A 60 -10.42 -1.73 -3.98
N GLY A 61 -10.82 -1.25 -5.16
CA GLY A 61 -9.99 -1.30 -6.37
C GLY A 61 -8.69 -0.52 -6.21
N VAL A 62 -8.77 0.71 -5.72
CA VAL A 62 -7.61 1.59 -5.50
C VAL A 62 -6.65 0.99 -4.49
N ALA A 63 -7.13 0.55 -3.33
CA ALA A 63 -6.28 -0.05 -2.29
C ALA A 63 -5.59 -1.32 -2.78
N SER A 64 -6.31 -2.16 -3.54
CA SER A 64 -5.77 -3.38 -4.13
C SER A 64 -4.64 -3.08 -5.12
N ARG A 65 -4.79 -2.06 -5.98
CA ARG A 65 -3.73 -1.59 -6.90
C ARG A 65 -2.49 -1.15 -6.13
N ILE A 66 -2.65 -0.28 -5.14
CA ILE A 66 -1.52 0.28 -4.37
C ILE A 66 -0.76 -0.82 -3.61
N VAL A 67 -1.46 -1.84 -3.09
CA VAL A 67 -0.77 -2.97 -2.45
C VAL A 67 -0.17 -3.94 -3.45
N GLY A 68 -0.78 -4.14 -4.62
CA GLY A 68 -0.17 -4.89 -5.71
C GLY A 68 1.21 -4.33 -6.06
N ALA A 69 1.28 -3.03 -6.34
CA ALA A 69 2.53 -2.34 -6.64
C ALA A 69 3.59 -2.52 -5.55
N ARG A 70 3.20 -2.38 -4.26
CA ARG A 70 4.12 -2.60 -3.12
C ARG A 70 4.63 -4.03 -3.02
N ILE A 71 3.79 -5.02 -3.33
CA ILE A 71 4.19 -6.43 -3.32
C ILE A 71 5.16 -6.72 -4.46
N ASP A 72 4.95 -6.11 -5.62
CA ASP A 72 5.87 -6.22 -6.76
C ASP A 72 7.21 -5.54 -6.44
N ASP A 73 7.21 -4.34 -5.82
CA ASP A 73 8.44 -3.69 -5.34
C ASP A 73 9.21 -4.59 -4.35
N ILE A 74 8.53 -5.28 -3.41
CA ILE A 74 9.17 -6.26 -2.50
C ILE A 74 9.75 -7.44 -3.27
N ARG A 75 9.04 -7.93 -4.30
CA ARG A 75 9.49 -9.07 -5.11
C ARG A 75 10.76 -8.71 -5.88
N ASP A 76 10.82 -7.53 -6.47
CA ASP A 76 12.00 -7.10 -7.24
C ASP A 76 13.26 -7.01 -6.35
N LEU A 77 13.10 -6.70 -5.06
CA LEU A 77 14.20 -6.71 -4.09
C LEU A 77 14.76 -8.11 -3.82
N THR A 78 14.08 -9.21 -4.18
CA THR A 78 14.61 -10.57 -3.97
C THR A 78 15.74 -10.93 -4.92
N ASP A 79 15.88 -10.20 -6.02
CA ASP A 79 16.91 -10.46 -7.03
C ASP A 79 18.19 -9.64 -6.81
N ALA A 80 18.18 -8.74 -5.82
CA ALA A 80 19.36 -7.95 -5.44
C ALA A 80 20.47 -8.81 -4.80
N SER A 81 21.73 -8.46 -5.08
CA SER A 81 22.91 -9.10 -4.49
C SER A 81 23.92 -8.04 -4.00
N PRO A 82 24.17 -7.94 -2.67
CA PRO A 82 23.44 -8.63 -1.60
C PRO A 82 21.97 -8.18 -1.54
N MET A 83 21.09 -9.03 -0.99
CA MET A 83 19.69 -8.65 -0.77
C MET A 83 19.60 -7.49 0.23
N THR A 84 18.61 -6.62 0.03
CA THR A 84 18.34 -5.51 0.95
C THR A 84 17.92 -6.03 2.33
N PRO A 85 18.47 -5.50 3.45
CA PRO A 85 18.03 -5.92 4.79
C PRO A 85 16.57 -5.57 5.05
N PRO A 86 15.81 -6.39 5.82
CA PRO A 86 14.38 -6.17 6.06
C PRO A 86 14.02 -4.77 6.59
N PRO A 87 14.79 -4.16 7.52
CA PRO A 87 14.53 -2.78 7.96
C PRO A 87 14.59 -1.74 6.83
N ALA A 88 15.46 -1.93 5.83
CA ALA A 88 15.60 -1.00 4.71
C ALA A 88 14.44 -1.11 3.69
N VAL A 89 13.68 -2.21 3.71
CA VAL A 89 12.45 -2.36 2.90
C VAL A 89 11.38 -1.35 3.32
N VAL A 90 11.38 -0.89 4.57
CA VAL A 90 10.43 0.14 5.05
C VAL A 90 10.53 1.41 4.20
N ARG A 91 11.76 1.82 3.84
CA ARG A 91 12.00 2.97 2.95
C ARG A 91 11.37 2.76 1.57
N VAL A 92 11.52 1.58 1.00
CA VAL A 92 10.93 1.23 -0.30
C VAL A 92 9.41 1.29 -0.24
N LEU A 93 8.81 0.74 0.81
CA LEU A 93 7.35 0.79 1.02
C LEU A 93 6.82 2.21 1.23
N VAL A 94 7.55 3.05 1.99
CA VAL A 94 7.20 4.45 2.18
C VAL A 94 7.32 5.25 0.88
N ALA A 95 8.37 5.00 0.10
CA ALA A 95 8.53 5.63 -1.22
C ALA A 95 7.40 5.22 -2.18
N ALA A 96 7.02 3.94 -2.19
CA ALA A 96 5.88 3.45 -2.96
C ALA A 96 4.57 4.11 -2.51
N ILE A 97 4.31 4.23 -1.20
CA ILE A 97 3.12 4.96 -0.70
C ILE A 97 3.09 6.40 -1.22
N ARG A 98 4.22 7.11 -1.14
CA ARG A 98 4.31 8.49 -1.63
C ARG A 98 4.11 8.59 -3.14
N ARG A 99 4.66 7.65 -3.91
CA ARG A 99 4.48 7.58 -5.37
C ARG A 99 3.01 7.36 -5.74
N GLU A 100 2.38 6.38 -5.12
CA GLU A 100 1.04 5.92 -5.50
C GLU A 100 -0.09 6.78 -4.92
N VAL A 101 0.06 7.23 -3.66
CA VAL A 101 -1.01 7.91 -2.90
C VAL A 101 -0.74 9.41 -2.80
N GLY A 102 0.50 9.85 -2.98
CA GLY A 102 0.91 11.22 -2.71
C GLY A 102 0.97 11.47 -1.21
N ASP A 103 -0.08 12.08 -0.67
CA ASP A 103 -0.19 12.42 0.75
C ASP A 103 -0.53 11.16 1.59
N PRO A 104 0.35 10.72 2.52
CA PRO A 104 0.08 9.58 3.40
C PRO A 104 -1.19 9.73 4.25
N ALA A 105 -1.65 10.95 4.52
CA ALA A 105 -2.86 11.22 5.31
C ALA A 105 -4.12 10.54 4.74
N VAL A 106 -4.15 10.27 3.44
CA VAL A 106 -5.24 9.53 2.79
C VAL A 106 -5.37 8.11 3.35
N LEU A 107 -4.24 7.44 3.65
CA LEU A 107 -4.26 6.10 4.24
C LEU A 107 -4.81 6.12 5.67
N LEU A 108 -4.49 7.16 6.44
CA LEU A 108 -5.01 7.32 7.80
C LEU A 108 -6.54 7.48 7.80
N GLN A 109 -7.08 8.26 6.85
CA GLN A 109 -8.53 8.40 6.68
C GLN A 109 -9.19 7.07 6.32
N LEU A 110 -8.57 6.28 5.43
CA LEU A 110 -9.07 4.97 5.04
C LEU A 110 -9.08 3.97 6.21
N TRP A 111 -8.04 3.98 7.06
CA TRP A 111 -8.01 3.16 8.28
C TRP A 111 -9.08 3.58 9.28
N GLY A 112 -9.33 4.88 9.42
CA GLY A 112 -10.44 5.38 10.23
C GLY A 112 -11.78 4.82 9.74
N GLU A 113 -12.00 4.81 8.43
CA GLU A 113 -13.23 4.28 7.85
C GLU A 113 -13.39 2.77 8.03
N ALA A 114 -12.29 2.02 7.97
CA ALA A 114 -12.27 0.58 8.21
C ALA A 114 -12.78 0.19 9.62
N VAL A 115 -12.83 1.14 10.57
CA VAL A 115 -13.40 0.90 11.91
C VAL A 115 -14.94 0.92 11.88
N THR A 116 -15.55 1.62 10.93
CA THR A 116 -17.00 1.86 10.90
C THR A 116 -17.71 1.23 9.71
N ASP A 117 -17.00 0.90 8.63
CA ASP A 117 -17.54 0.24 7.43
C ASP A 117 -16.94 -1.19 7.29
N PRO A 118 -17.75 -2.26 7.46
CA PRO A 118 -17.29 -3.64 7.33
C PRO A 118 -16.71 -4.01 5.97
N GLU A 119 -17.19 -3.43 4.86
CA GLU A 119 -16.67 -3.72 3.53
C GLU A 119 -15.24 -3.16 3.39
N ILE A 120 -15.00 -1.99 3.97
CA ILE A 120 -13.68 -1.37 4.03
C ILE A 120 -12.77 -2.07 5.06
N ALA A 121 -13.34 -2.59 6.15
CA ALA A 121 -12.62 -3.42 7.12
C ALA A 121 -12.06 -4.69 6.48
N ASP A 122 -12.90 -5.46 5.79
CA ASP A 122 -12.52 -6.70 5.11
C ASP A 122 -11.44 -6.44 4.04
N LEU A 123 -11.60 -5.33 3.31
CA LEU A 123 -10.58 -4.85 2.38
C LEU A 123 -9.25 -4.59 3.08
N ALA A 124 -9.24 -3.81 4.16
CA ALA A 124 -8.04 -3.43 4.87
C ALA A 124 -7.32 -4.66 5.43
N ILE A 125 -8.08 -5.59 6.03
CA ILE A 125 -7.56 -6.86 6.56
C ILE A 125 -6.92 -7.70 5.44
N GLY A 126 -7.64 -7.90 4.33
CA GLY A 126 -7.13 -8.69 3.20
C GLY A 126 -5.88 -8.06 2.57
N THR A 127 -5.88 -6.73 2.45
CA THR A 127 -4.79 -5.95 1.88
C THR A 127 -3.52 -5.99 2.73
N VAL A 128 -3.66 -5.81 4.05
CA VAL A 128 -2.55 -5.95 5.01
C VAL A 128 -2.06 -7.39 5.07
N GLY A 129 -2.96 -8.39 5.00
CA GLY A 129 -2.59 -9.81 4.98
C GLY A 129 -1.71 -10.20 3.79
N ARG A 130 -2.03 -9.68 2.59
CA ARG A 130 -1.19 -9.90 1.38
C ARG A 130 0.20 -9.27 1.54
N LEU A 131 0.27 -8.04 2.03
CA LEU A 131 1.54 -7.36 2.28
C LEU A 131 2.39 -8.07 3.33
N LYS A 132 1.77 -8.49 4.44
CA LYS A 132 2.41 -9.30 5.49
C LYS A 132 3.00 -10.59 4.91
N THR A 133 2.24 -11.28 4.06
CA THR A 133 2.71 -12.52 3.40
C THR A 133 3.93 -12.27 2.52
N ALA A 134 3.92 -11.19 1.74
CA ALA A 134 5.07 -10.83 0.90
C ALA A 134 6.31 -10.50 1.74
N LEU A 135 6.15 -9.70 2.81
CA LEU A 135 7.24 -9.35 3.72
C LEU A 135 7.77 -10.56 4.49
N SER A 136 6.93 -11.50 4.91
CA SER A 136 7.38 -12.74 5.58
C SER A 136 8.23 -13.58 4.65
N ARG A 137 7.81 -13.76 3.39
CA ARG A 137 8.60 -14.48 2.38
C ARG A 137 9.94 -13.78 2.11
N TYR A 138 9.91 -12.46 1.96
CA TYR A 138 11.10 -11.66 1.75
C TYR A 138 12.11 -11.79 2.90
N THR A 139 11.62 -11.61 4.13
CA THR A 139 12.45 -11.63 5.35
C THR A 139 13.04 -13.01 5.59
N SER A 140 12.26 -14.06 5.40
CA SER A 140 12.74 -15.44 5.48
C SER A 140 13.84 -15.71 4.45
N LEU A 141 13.62 -15.30 3.18
CA LEU A 141 14.62 -15.48 2.13
C LEU A 141 15.91 -14.70 2.42
N TRP A 142 15.80 -13.49 2.95
CA TRP A 142 16.95 -12.67 3.33
C TRP A 142 17.79 -13.36 4.42
N HIS A 143 17.15 -13.91 5.46
CA HIS A 143 17.82 -14.66 6.54
C HIS A 143 18.50 -15.92 6.03
N GLN A 144 17.84 -16.69 5.16
CA GLN A 144 18.44 -17.88 4.55
C GLN A 144 19.70 -17.53 3.74
N ARG A 145 19.66 -16.46 2.93
CA ARG A 145 20.80 -16.09 2.08
C ARG A 145 21.92 -15.37 2.82
N THR A 146 21.60 -14.56 3.82
CA THR A 146 22.57 -13.71 4.53
C THR A 146 23.20 -14.46 5.72
N HIS A 147 22.41 -15.26 6.43
CA HIS A 147 22.82 -15.93 7.66
C HIS A 147 22.90 -17.46 7.53
N GLY A 148 22.48 -18.03 6.40
CA GLY A 148 22.53 -19.48 6.18
C GLY A 148 21.54 -20.28 7.03
N LEU A 149 20.50 -19.62 7.57
CA LEU A 149 19.48 -20.25 8.41
C LEU A 149 18.64 -21.24 7.60
N THR A 150 18.10 -22.25 8.27
CA THR A 150 17.09 -23.13 7.66
C THR A 150 15.79 -22.35 7.40
N PRO A 151 14.93 -22.81 6.47
CA PRO A 151 13.64 -22.16 6.23
C PRO A 151 12.79 -22.01 7.50
N GLN A 152 12.80 -23.01 8.38
CA GLN A 152 12.02 -22.98 9.63
C GLN A 152 12.51 -21.89 10.59
N GLU A 153 13.82 -21.76 10.77
CA GLU A 153 14.42 -20.72 11.64
C GLU A 153 14.19 -19.33 11.06
N ALA A 154 14.36 -19.18 9.74
CA ALA A 154 14.14 -17.93 9.04
C ALA A 154 12.68 -17.47 9.08
N ASP A 155 11.72 -18.40 8.95
CA ASP A 155 10.29 -18.12 9.07
C ASP A 155 9.91 -17.69 10.50
N ALA A 156 10.51 -18.30 11.53
CA ALA A 156 10.27 -17.93 12.92
C ALA A 156 10.75 -16.49 13.21
N LEU A 157 11.95 -16.13 12.76
CA LEU A 157 12.45 -14.75 12.86
C LEU A 157 11.59 -13.78 12.05
N GLY A 158 11.17 -14.17 10.84
CA GLY A 158 10.26 -13.37 10.02
C GLY A 158 8.92 -13.10 10.72
N ALA A 159 8.38 -14.07 11.46
CA ALA A 159 7.12 -13.90 12.20
C ALA A 159 7.22 -12.84 13.30
N GLU A 160 8.40 -12.69 13.92
CA GLU A 160 8.68 -11.68 14.94
C GLU A 160 9.01 -10.31 14.33
N GLN A 161 9.79 -10.28 13.24
CA GLN A 161 10.26 -9.04 12.61
C GLN A 161 9.17 -8.33 11.79
N VAL A 162 8.35 -9.06 11.02
CA VAL A 162 7.41 -8.44 10.07
C VAL A 162 6.38 -7.52 10.74
N PRO A 163 5.79 -7.84 11.91
CA PRO A 163 4.93 -6.89 12.62
C PRO A 163 5.63 -5.56 12.92
N LEU A 164 6.92 -5.58 13.29
CA LEU A 164 7.71 -4.37 13.56
C LEU A 164 7.93 -3.54 12.28
N LEU A 165 8.22 -4.20 11.15
CA LEU A 165 8.36 -3.53 9.85
C LEU A 165 7.04 -2.87 9.42
N LEU A 166 5.92 -3.55 9.60
CA LEU A 166 4.58 -3.00 9.32
C LEU A 166 4.29 -1.80 10.24
N SER A 167 4.58 -1.91 11.53
CA SER A 167 4.44 -0.80 12.48
C SER A 167 5.34 0.38 12.13
N ALA A 168 6.53 0.16 11.56
CA ALA A 168 7.39 1.23 11.11
C ALA A 168 6.79 2.01 9.92
N VAL A 169 6.19 1.30 8.95
CA VAL A 169 5.46 1.95 7.86
C VAL A 169 4.24 2.72 8.39
N GLN A 170 3.46 2.12 9.28
CA GLN A 170 2.28 2.77 9.87
C GLN A 170 2.65 3.98 10.74
N GLY A 171 3.71 3.84 11.53
CA GLY A 171 4.25 4.90 12.37
C GLY A 171 4.76 6.08 11.54
N TYR A 172 5.36 5.82 10.38
CA TYR A 172 5.71 6.86 9.41
C TYR A 172 4.48 7.61 8.90
N VAL A 173 3.46 6.89 8.44
CA VAL A 173 2.21 7.47 7.91
C VAL A 173 1.55 8.37 8.96
N ILE A 174 1.42 7.88 10.20
CA ILE A 174 0.77 8.63 11.28
C ILE A 174 1.60 9.88 11.63
N GLN A 175 2.89 9.72 11.95
CA GLN A 175 3.71 10.84 12.43
C GLN A 175 3.91 11.91 11.36
N SER A 176 4.10 11.53 10.09
CA SER A 176 4.16 12.50 8.99
C SER A 176 2.86 13.27 8.76
N THR A 177 1.74 12.77 9.27
CA THR A 177 0.42 13.42 9.17
C THR A 177 0.13 14.32 10.37
N VAL A 178 0.48 13.89 11.59
CA VAL A 178 0.04 14.56 12.83
C VAL A 178 1.11 15.44 13.49
N ASP A 179 2.38 15.27 13.13
CA ASP A 179 3.49 16.05 13.67
C ASP A 179 4.17 16.86 12.55
N ALA A 180 3.98 18.19 12.59
CA ALA A 180 4.55 19.11 11.61
C ALA A 180 6.09 19.19 11.66
N ALA A 181 6.71 18.79 12.78
CA ALA A 181 8.16 18.75 12.95
C ALA A 181 8.77 17.38 12.60
N PHE A 182 7.96 16.41 12.14
CA PHE A 182 8.42 15.06 11.86
C PHE A 182 9.47 15.01 10.74
N ASP A 183 10.67 14.57 11.09
CA ASP A 183 11.73 14.28 10.12
C ASP A 183 11.63 12.83 9.63
N GLY A 184 10.99 12.68 8.48
CA GLY A 184 10.80 11.37 7.86
C GLY A 184 12.10 10.68 7.44
N GLU A 185 13.15 11.42 7.08
CA GLU A 185 14.43 10.80 6.71
C GLU A 185 15.18 10.32 7.94
N ALA A 186 15.18 11.10 9.02
CA ALA A 186 15.72 10.68 10.31
C ALA A 186 14.98 9.44 10.85
N TYR A 187 13.64 9.40 10.70
CA TYR A 187 12.85 8.23 11.07
C TYR A 187 13.26 6.98 10.31
N LEU A 188 13.34 7.05 8.97
CA LEU A 188 13.74 5.89 8.14
C LEU A 188 15.17 5.44 8.45
N ALA A 189 16.09 6.39 8.69
CA ALA A 189 17.45 6.07 9.12
C ALA A 189 17.49 5.40 10.51
N ALA A 190 16.61 5.80 11.43
CA ALA A 190 16.48 5.18 12.75
C ALA A 190 15.91 3.76 12.66
N VAL A 191 14.90 3.53 11.80
CA VAL A 191 14.36 2.21 11.49
C VAL A 191 15.47 1.26 11.04
N GLU A 192 16.29 1.68 10.09
CA GLU A 192 17.41 0.87 9.56
C GLU A 192 18.53 0.60 10.58
N ARG A 193 18.66 1.46 11.60
CA ARG A 193 19.67 1.38 12.66
C ARG A 193 19.23 0.50 13.82
N TYR A 194 17.97 0.61 14.24
CA TYR A 194 17.49 0.05 15.51
C TYR A 194 16.60 -1.17 15.35
N LEU A 195 15.97 -1.39 14.18
CA LEU A 195 15.23 -2.63 13.97
C LEU A 195 16.20 -3.80 13.74
N PRO A 196 15.81 -5.02 14.19
CA PRO A 196 16.62 -6.21 14.00
C PRO A 196 16.88 -6.45 12.51
N ARG A 197 18.13 -6.82 12.19
CA ARG A 197 18.51 -7.38 10.90
C ARG A 197 18.45 -8.89 11.06
#